data_AF-A0A0P9HXN0-F1
#
_entry.id   AF-A0A0P9HXN0-F1
#
_cell.length_a   1.000
_cell.length_b   1.000
_cell.length_c   1.000
_cell.angle_alpha   90.00
_cell.angle_beta   90.00
_cell.angle_gamma   90.00
#
_symmetry.space_group_name_H-M   'P 1'
#
loop_
_entity.id
_entity.type
_entity.pdbx_description
1 polymer ?
#
loop_
_entity_poly.entity_id
_entity_poly.type
_entity_poly.pdbx_seq_one_letter_code
_entity_poly.pdbx_strand_id
1 'polypeptide(L)'
;MKNKRQLLITSLALFLSANTYANQNVISQSVEELRLTKLNTVDASLVNYKAMLQFAKQWQAVSNYAEAKQLLLKVGTKLWSEVKAQVQSNQQYDDRPLYWQRLAVKSQLKNTPLNFSKAELASLLEVFETVSRGYSDIDYRQSADTQIFITGFDPFLLDRNIAQSNPSGLAALALDGNVIELNGKQAEINAVIVPVRYEDFDQGEIESLLAPIYLGGQVDLVSTVSMGREHFDLERFPGKRRSVTAPDNLNVLSGGTKEAPIISKLAGEILSGDEFVEFSLPVAAMQKAKGQYQVNDNLKVVTLEKGELQPKSLSELNGLTAVSGGGGGYLSNEISYRSIRLQNQLGTKVPTGHIHTPRIKTFDDATNKAIVNQIEAMLKQAIPVI
;
A
#
# COMPACT_ATOMS: atom_id res chain seq x y z
N MET A 1 9.76 -23.48 25.11
CA MET A 1 10.47 -22.18 25.06
C MET A 1 11.14 -22.05 23.68
N LYS A 2 10.42 -21.53 22.69
CA LYS A 2 11.00 -21.22 21.38
C LYS A 2 11.67 -19.85 21.47
N ASN A 3 12.97 -19.78 21.21
CA ASN A 3 13.75 -18.55 21.21
C ASN A 3 13.17 -17.56 20.19
N LYS A 4 12.59 -16.45 20.68
CA LYS A 4 12.17 -15.30 19.87
C LYS A 4 13.44 -14.58 19.38
N ARG A 5 13.83 -14.78 18.13
CA ARG A 5 14.77 -13.89 17.45
C ARG A 5 14.00 -12.63 17.04
N GLN A 6 14.34 -11.49 17.61
CA GLN A 6 13.97 -10.18 17.08
C GLN A 6 14.47 -10.09 15.64
N LEU A 7 13.55 -9.91 14.69
CA LEU A 7 13.89 -9.64 13.31
C LEU A 7 14.32 -8.16 13.25
N LEU A 8 15.62 -7.90 13.40
CA LEU A 8 16.20 -6.59 13.12
C LEU A 8 16.25 -6.43 11.60
N ILE A 9 15.14 -5.98 11.01
CA ILE A 9 15.06 -5.64 9.59
C ILE A 9 15.87 -4.37 9.37
N THR A 10 17.11 -4.53 8.93
CA THR A 10 17.92 -3.44 8.34
C THR A 10 18.17 -3.77 6.87
N SER A 11 17.11 -3.86 6.08
CA SER A 11 17.20 -3.89 4.62
C SER A 11 17.07 -2.47 4.08
N LEU A 12 18.17 -1.71 4.14
CA LEU A 12 18.30 -0.44 3.43
C LEU A 12 19.05 -0.71 2.12
N ALA A 13 18.36 -1.24 1.11
CA ALA A 13 18.90 -1.30 -0.24
C ALA A 13 18.71 0.08 -0.92
N LEU A 14 19.60 1.02 -0.61
CA LEU A 14 19.69 2.31 -1.31
C LEU A 14 20.26 2.07 -2.72
N PHE A 15 19.40 1.91 -3.72
CA PHE A 15 19.81 2.08 -5.12
C PHE A 15 19.75 3.56 -5.48
N LEU A 16 20.83 4.29 -5.18
CA LEU A 16 21.03 5.66 -5.65
C LEU A 16 21.64 5.63 -7.05
N SER A 17 20.83 5.91 -8.07
CA SER A 17 21.35 6.26 -9.40
C SER A 17 22.09 7.60 -9.31
N ALA A 18 23.42 7.57 -9.42
CA ALA A 18 24.26 8.76 -9.41
C ALA A 18 24.11 9.54 -10.74
N ASN A 19 23.25 10.55 -10.75
CA ASN A 19 23.28 11.60 -11.77
C ASN A 19 24.02 12.82 -11.22
N THR A 20 25.17 13.13 -11.80
CA THR A 20 26.01 14.29 -11.50
C THR A 20 25.41 15.57 -12.08
N TYR A 21 24.68 16.35 -11.27
CA TYR A 21 24.27 17.71 -11.68
C TYR A 21 24.20 18.70 -10.50
N ALA A 22 25.06 19.73 -10.61
CA ALA A 22 25.01 21.11 -10.11
C ALA A 22 24.36 21.39 -8.72
N ASN A 23 25.08 22.20 -7.93
CA ASN A 23 24.68 22.86 -6.68
C ASN A 23 23.35 23.62 -6.82
N GLN A 24 22.25 22.90 -6.73
CA GLN A 24 20.94 23.44 -6.37
C GLN A 24 20.47 22.65 -5.16
N ASN A 25 20.62 23.20 -3.96
CA ASN A 25 20.25 22.53 -2.69
C ASN A 25 18.71 22.46 -2.49
N VAL A 26 17.92 22.49 -3.55
CA VAL A 26 16.46 22.60 -3.51
C VAL A 26 15.83 21.45 -4.27
N ILE A 27 15.02 20.65 -3.58
CA ILE A 27 14.11 19.68 -4.18
C ILE A 27 12.76 20.38 -4.33
N SER A 28 12.23 20.47 -5.55
CA SER A 28 10.91 21.07 -5.78
C SER A 28 9.80 20.26 -5.12
N GLN A 29 8.71 20.94 -4.79
CA GLN A 29 7.50 20.25 -4.35
C GLN A 29 6.98 19.32 -5.46
N SER A 30 6.46 18.16 -5.06
CA SER A 30 5.79 17.22 -5.97
C SER A 30 4.37 17.68 -6.26
N VAL A 31 3.75 17.09 -7.28
CA VAL A 31 2.34 17.32 -7.60
C VAL A 31 1.44 17.06 -6.39
N GLU A 32 1.70 16.00 -5.63
CA GLU A 32 0.96 15.70 -4.39
C GLU A 32 1.08 16.82 -3.37
N GLU A 33 2.30 17.28 -3.07
CA GLU A 33 2.54 18.34 -2.09
C GLU A 33 1.88 19.66 -2.50
N LEU A 34 1.84 19.96 -3.80
CA LEU A 34 1.16 21.15 -4.33
C LEU A 34 -0.37 21.12 -4.07
N ARG A 35 -0.98 19.93 -3.89
CA ARG A 35 -2.41 19.81 -3.57
C ARG A 35 -2.78 20.33 -2.19
N LEU A 36 -1.81 20.50 -1.27
CA LEU A 36 -2.05 21.10 0.05
C LEU A 36 -2.72 22.49 -0.04
N THR A 37 -2.46 23.23 -1.12
CA THR A 37 -3.09 24.54 -1.38
C THR A 37 -4.61 24.46 -1.50
N LYS A 38 -5.15 23.29 -1.88
CA LYS A 38 -6.58 23.04 -2.02
C LYS A 38 -7.21 22.45 -0.75
N LEU A 39 -6.42 22.08 0.27
CA LEU A 39 -6.94 21.37 1.44
C LEU A 39 -8.00 22.15 2.22
N ASN A 40 -7.87 23.49 2.28
CA ASN A 40 -8.86 24.37 2.92
C ASN A 40 -10.24 24.33 2.27
N THR A 41 -10.34 23.84 1.03
CA THR A 41 -11.64 23.64 0.33
C THR A 41 -12.35 22.35 0.75
N VAL A 42 -11.65 21.47 1.46
CA VAL A 42 -12.15 20.18 1.97
C VAL A 42 -12.35 20.28 3.48
N ASP A 43 -11.23 20.27 4.21
CA ASP A 43 -11.20 20.29 5.66
C ASP A 43 -9.75 20.54 6.12
N ALA A 44 -9.49 21.72 6.68
CA ALA A 44 -8.17 22.09 7.18
C ALA A 44 -7.72 21.24 8.39
N SER A 45 -8.66 20.58 9.09
CA SER A 45 -8.38 19.73 10.25
C SER A 45 -7.69 18.42 9.89
N LEU A 46 -7.69 18.04 8.60
CA LEU A 46 -6.93 16.90 8.06
C LEU A 46 -5.41 17.06 8.23
N VAL A 47 -4.93 18.28 8.54
CA VAL A 47 -3.56 18.54 8.96
C VAL A 47 -3.58 19.09 10.38
N ASN A 48 -2.86 18.44 11.29
CA ASN A 48 -2.66 18.93 12.64
C ASN A 48 -1.66 20.11 12.63
N TYR A 49 -2.21 21.32 12.50
CA TYR A 49 -1.41 22.55 12.43
C TYR A 49 -0.51 22.77 13.64
N LYS A 50 -0.95 22.37 14.85
CA LYS A 50 -0.12 22.47 16.06
C LYS A 50 1.10 21.56 15.98
N ALA A 51 0.93 20.33 15.52
CA ALA A 51 2.03 19.40 15.28
C ALA A 51 2.99 19.94 14.21
N MET A 52 2.47 20.53 13.13
CA MET A 52 3.28 21.18 12.10
C MET A 52 4.12 22.35 12.61
N LEU A 53 3.55 23.22 13.45
CA LEU A 53 4.30 24.32 14.07
C LEU A 53 5.43 23.81 14.97
N GLN A 54 5.16 22.74 15.73
CA GLN A 54 6.18 22.10 16.55
C GLN A 54 7.28 21.49 15.69
N PHE A 55 6.90 20.76 14.63
CA PHE A 55 7.83 20.16 13.69
C PHE A 55 8.72 21.21 13.02
N ALA A 56 8.15 22.32 12.52
CA ALA A 56 8.91 23.39 11.89
C ALA A 56 9.99 23.98 12.81
N LYS A 57 9.66 24.19 14.09
CA LYS A 57 10.62 24.65 15.11
C LYS A 57 11.73 23.63 15.36
N GLN A 58 11.37 22.35 15.47
CA GLN A 58 12.34 21.28 15.68
C GLN A 58 13.25 21.12 14.46
N TRP A 59 12.70 21.19 13.25
CA TRP A 59 13.45 21.11 12.00
C TRP A 59 14.47 22.23 11.89
N GLN A 60 14.10 23.48 12.19
CA GLN A 60 15.03 24.61 12.17
C GLN A 60 16.16 24.52 13.21
N ALA A 61 15.97 23.74 14.27
CA ALA A 61 16.98 23.54 15.31
C ALA A 61 17.95 22.38 15.03
N VAL A 62 17.70 21.58 13.99
CA VAL A 62 18.57 20.46 13.61
C VAL A 62 19.90 20.98 13.08
N SER A 63 21.00 20.46 13.62
CA SER A 63 22.36 20.92 13.29
C SER A 63 23.10 19.97 12.34
N ASN A 64 22.67 18.72 12.21
CA ASN A 64 23.34 17.72 11.39
C ASN A 64 22.39 16.62 10.88
N TYR A 65 22.88 15.79 9.96
CA TYR A 65 22.11 14.72 9.33
C TYR A 65 21.58 13.68 10.32
N ALA A 66 22.36 13.33 11.35
CA ALA A 66 21.94 12.34 12.34
C ALA A 66 20.74 12.83 13.16
N GLU A 67 20.77 14.09 13.60
CA GLU A 67 19.64 14.75 14.25
C GLU A 67 18.42 14.86 13.34
N ALA A 68 18.60 15.22 12.06
CA ALA A 68 17.53 15.25 11.07
C ALA A 68 16.85 13.88 10.94
N LYS A 69 17.65 12.83 10.80
CA LYS A 69 17.18 11.45 10.66
C LYS A 69 16.39 11.02 11.90
N GLN A 70 16.91 11.28 13.10
CA GLN A 70 16.21 10.94 14.35
C GLN A 70 14.90 11.70 14.51
N LEU A 71 14.87 12.98 14.14
CA LEU A 71 13.64 13.78 14.15
C LEU A 71 12.59 13.18 13.20
N LEU A 72 12.97 12.83 11.98
CA LEU A 72 12.04 12.29 10.98
C LEU A 72 11.56 10.88 11.32
N LEU A 73 12.42 10.03 11.87
CA LEU A 73 12.03 8.74 12.47
C LEU A 73 10.93 8.98 13.52
N LYS A 74 11.21 9.85 14.50
CA LYS A 74 10.27 10.14 15.59
C LYS A 74 8.95 10.71 15.08
N VAL A 75 8.99 11.69 14.18
CA VAL A 75 7.80 12.37 13.66
C VAL A 75 6.94 11.42 12.83
N GLY A 76 7.56 10.64 11.94
CA GLY A 76 6.81 9.72 11.08
C GLY A 76 6.24 8.52 11.85
N THR A 77 6.99 7.90 12.77
CA THR A 77 6.47 6.84 13.64
C THR A 77 5.33 7.36 14.52
N LYS A 78 5.48 8.55 15.10
CA LYS A 78 4.43 9.19 15.89
C LYS A 78 3.18 9.40 15.05
N LEU A 79 3.32 9.96 13.84
CA LEU A 79 2.22 10.21 12.93
C LEU A 79 1.45 8.92 12.61
N TRP A 80 2.15 7.85 12.23
CA TRP A 80 1.53 6.53 11.99
C TRP A 80 0.71 6.08 13.21
N SER A 81 1.33 6.08 14.39
CA SER A 81 0.69 5.60 15.62
C SER A 81 -0.52 6.43 16.05
N GLU A 82 -0.47 7.77 15.92
CA GLU A 82 -1.55 8.65 16.33
C GLU A 82 -2.77 8.51 15.41
N VAL A 83 -2.56 8.47 14.09
CA VAL A 83 -3.68 8.31 13.13
C VAL A 83 -4.28 6.91 13.24
N LYS A 84 -3.45 5.87 13.41
CA LYS A 84 -3.90 4.52 13.70
C LYS A 84 -4.79 4.47 14.94
N ALA A 85 -4.32 5.04 16.05
CA ALA A 85 -5.09 5.10 17.30
C ALA A 85 -6.41 5.88 17.15
N GLN A 86 -6.41 6.98 16.37
CA GLN A 86 -7.62 7.74 16.07
C GLN A 86 -8.66 6.88 15.34
N VAL A 87 -8.28 6.19 14.26
CA VAL A 87 -9.18 5.30 13.51
C VAL A 87 -9.69 4.16 14.40
N GLN A 88 -8.80 3.53 15.16
CA GLN A 88 -9.14 2.40 16.04
C GLN A 88 -9.99 2.79 17.25
N SER A 89 -10.00 4.06 17.65
CA SER A 89 -10.90 4.56 18.70
C SER A 89 -12.39 4.53 18.31
N ASN A 90 -12.71 4.15 17.07
CA ASN A 90 -14.05 4.10 16.48
C ASN A 90 -14.77 5.47 16.46
N GLN A 91 -14.05 6.57 16.62
CA GLN A 91 -14.61 7.93 16.53
C GLN A 91 -14.86 8.36 15.08
N GLN A 92 -13.94 8.03 14.18
CA GLN A 92 -14.04 8.40 12.76
C GLN A 92 -13.18 7.46 11.90
N TYR A 93 -13.80 6.88 10.87
CA TYR A 93 -13.21 5.97 9.90
C TYR A 93 -12.67 6.77 8.70
N ASP A 94 -11.58 7.50 8.93
CA ASP A 94 -10.96 8.41 7.96
C ASP A 94 -9.45 8.18 7.81
N ASP A 95 -9.01 7.85 6.60
CA ASP A 95 -7.60 7.63 6.23
C ASP A 95 -6.88 8.92 5.78
N ARG A 96 -7.65 9.94 5.38
CA ARG A 96 -7.12 11.18 4.79
C ARG A 96 -6.16 11.93 5.71
N PRO A 97 -6.34 11.98 7.05
CA PRO A 97 -5.39 12.66 7.94
C PRO A 97 -3.95 12.16 7.80
N LEU A 98 -3.73 10.85 7.62
CA LEU A 98 -2.37 10.31 7.43
C LEU A 98 -1.75 10.88 6.15
N TYR A 99 -2.46 10.79 5.03
CA TYR A 99 -1.96 11.24 3.73
C TYR A 99 -1.62 12.74 3.74
N TRP A 100 -2.56 13.59 4.16
CA TRP A 100 -2.38 15.03 4.14
C TRP A 100 -1.28 15.51 5.10
N GLN A 101 -1.22 14.92 6.30
CA GLN A 101 -0.20 15.26 7.28
C GLN A 101 1.22 14.86 6.80
N ARG A 102 1.36 13.74 6.10
CA ARG A 102 2.62 13.32 5.47
C ARG A 102 3.08 14.33 4.40
N LEU A 103 2.17 14.75 3.52
CA LEU A 103 2.47 15.79 2.53
C LEU A 103 2.87 17.12 3.17
N ALA A 104 2.20 17.54 4.24
CA ALA A 104 2.52 18.77 4.96
C ALA A 104 3.94 18.74 5.55
N VAL A 105 4.35 17.61 6.14
CA VAL A 105 5.73 17.43 6.63
C VAL A 105 6.72 17.53 5.47
N LYS A 106 6.56 16.75 4.40
CA LYS A 106 7.49 16.77 3.24
C LYS A 106 7.62 18.16 2.61
N SER A 107 6.48 18.85 2.46
CA SER A 107 6.42 20.23 2.00
C SER A 107 7.24 21.17 2.89
N GLN A 108 7.15 21.03 4.21
CA GLN A 108 7.96 21.81 5.16
C GLN A 108 9.46 21.54 5.01
N LEU A 109 9.89 20.28 4.85
CA LEU A 109 11.30 19.94 4.63
C LEU A 109 11.86 20.64 3.37
N LYS A 110 11.09 20.64 2.28
CA LYS A 110 11.51 21.20 0.99
C LYS A 110 11.48 22.73 0.95
N ASN A 111 10.54 23.36 1.66
CA ASN A 111 10.40 24.82 1.71
C ASN A 111 11.31 25.49 2.74
N THR A 112 11.84 24.72 3.70
CA THR A 112 12.82 25.19 4.69
C THR A 112 14.07 24.30 4.69
N PRO A 113 14.79 24.21 3.55
CA PRO A 113 15.91 23.29 3.45
C PRO A 113 17.04 23.72 4.39
N LEU A 114 17.58 22.76 5.12
CA LEU A 114 18.85 22.91 5.82
C LEU A 114 20.02 22.67 4.86
N ASN A 115 21.25 22.88 5.31
CA ASN A 115 22.46 22.66 4.50
C ASN A 115 22.78 21.16 4.35
N PHE A 116 21.89 20.42 3.68
CA PHE A 116 22.06 19.04 3.26
C PHE A 116 22.20 18.96 1.75
N SER A 117 23.00 18.00 1.28
CA SER A 117 23.04 17.65 -0.13
C SER A 117 21.69 17.08 -0.61
N LYS A 118 21.46 17.08 -1.92
CA LYS A 118 20.26 16.47 -2.52
C LYS A 118 20.09 14.99 -2.10
N ALA A 119 21.20 14.24 -2.04
CA ALA A 119 21.20 12.83 -1.68
C ALA A 119 20.82 12.62 -0.20
N GLU A 120 21.35 13.45 0.70
CA GLU A 120 20.98 13.43 2.10
C GLU A 120 19.50 13.78 2.30
N LEU A 121 19.01 14.84 1.64
CA LEU A 121 17.60 15.22 1.74
C LEU A 121 16.67 14.14 1.18
N ALA A 122 17.04 13.51 0.06
CA ALA A 122 16.31 12.36 -0.49
C ALA A 122 16.29 11.18 0.49
N SER A 123 17.42 10.84 1.11
CA SER A 123 17.47 9.79 2.12
C SER A 123 16.68 10.12 3.38
N LEU A 124 16.62 11.39 3.79
CA LEU A 124 15.79 11.85 4.92
C LEU A 124 14.30 11.76 4.60
N LEU A 125 13.90 12.15 3.39
CA LEU A 125 12.54 11.98 2.90
C LEU A 125 12.14 10.50 2.87
N GLU A 126 13.04 9.62 2.42
CA GLU A 126 12.82 8.17 2.40
C GLU A 126 12.63 7.60 3.81
N VAL A 127 13.47 8.01 4.76
CA VAL A 127 13.30 7.63 6.18
C VAL A 127 11.92 8.02 6.69
N PHE A 128 11.46 9.25 6.41
CA PHE A 128 10.13 9.71 6.82
C PHE A 128 9.01 8.93 6.11
N GLU A 129 9.12 8.71 4.80
CA GLU A 129 8.15 7.95 4.00
C GLU A 129 7.98 6.55 4.56
N THR A 130 9.07 5.80 4.74
CA THR A 130 9.09 4.44 5.26
C THR A 130 8.34 4.35 6.60
N VAL A 131 8.73 5.13 7.61
CA VAL A 131 8.15 4.98 8.96
C VAL A 131 6.73 5.53 9.06
N SER A 132 6.36 6.53 8.25
CA SER A 132 5.00 7.10 8.25
C SER A 132 3.99 6.24 7.48
N ARG A 133 4.46 5.22 6.75
CA ARG A 133 3.64 4.20 6.06
C ARG A 133 3.43 2.92 6.87
N GLY A 134 4.02 2.83 8.06
CA GLY A 134 3.98 1.65 8.91
C GLY A 134 5.04 0.59 8.59
N TYR A 135 5.97 0.83 7.65
CA TYR A 135 6.91 -0.22 7.20
C TYR A 135 7.88 -0.65 8.30
N SER A 136 8.08 0.20 9.31
CA SER A 136 8.88 -0.09 10.50
C SER A 136 8.08 -0.60 11.70
N ASP A 137 6.76 -0.78 11.58
CA ASP A 137 5.84 -1.22 12.66
C ASP A 137 5.31 -2.65 12.42
N ILE A 138 5.93 -3.39 11.50
CA ILE A 138 5.65 -4.80 11.24
C ILE A 138 6.34 -5.64 12.33
N ASP A 139 5.67 -5.81 13.45
CA ASP A 139 6.14 -6.56 14.62
C ASP A 139 4.94 -7.25 15.29
N TYR A 140 4.86 -8.57 15.12
CA TYR A 140 3.84 -9.44 15.70
C TYR A 140 4.08 -9.63 17.20
N ARG A 141 3.40 -8.82 18.00
CA ARG A 141 3.64 -8.67 19.44
C ARG A 141 2.69 -9.51 20.29
N GLN A 142 1.58 -9.95 19.70
CA GLN A 142 0.51 -10.64 20.40
C GLN A 142 0.75 -12.15 20.40
N SER A 143 0.22 -12.84 21.42
CA SER A 143 0.28 -14.30 21.47
C SER A 143 -0.86 -14.92 20.64
N ALA A 144 -0.86 -14.65 19.33
CA ALA A 144 -1.83 -15.19 18.39
C ALA A 144 -1.34 -16.51 17.76
N ASP A 145 -2.27 -17.36 17.33
CA ASP A 145 -1.98 -18.62 16.65
C ASP A 145 -1.53 -18.40 15.19
N THR A 146 -1.88 -17.25 14.62
CA THR A 146 -1.70 -16.94 13.21
C THR A 146 -1.34 -15.48 13.01
N GLN A 147 -0.59 -15.21 11.96
CA GLN A 147 -0.15 -13.88 11.59
C GLN A 147 -0.62 -13.55 10.17
N ILE A 148 -1.35 -12.45 10.03
CA ILE A 148 -1.86 -11.96 8.76
C ILE A 148 -1.12 -10.66 8.44
N PHE A 149 -0.69 -10.51 7.19
CA PHE A 149 -0.16 -9.25 6.67
C PHE A 149 -1.09 -8.70 5.59
N ILE A 150 -1.44 -7.42 5.71
CA ILE A 150 -2.22 -6.73 4.67
C ILE A 150 -1.58 -5.43 4.19
N THR A 151 -1.91 -5.01 2.98
CA THR A 151 -1.54 -3.68 2.48
C THR A 151 -2.78 -2.88 2.13
N GLY A 152 -2.71 -1.56 2.30
CA GLY A 152 -3.66 -0.59 1.75
C GLY A 152 -2.94 0.43 0.86
N PHE A 153 -3.70 1.31 0.20
CA PHE A 153 -3.13 2.40 -0.60
C PHE A 153 -3.47 3.78 -0.07
N ASP A 154 -2.61 4.76 -0.37
CA ASP A 154 -2.91 6.18 -0.23
C ASP A 154 -4.21 6.57 -0.99
N PRO A 155 -4.91 7.65 -0.59
CA PRO A 155 -5.89 8.32 -1.45
C PRO A 155 -5.34 8.67 -2.83
N PHE A 156 -6.20 8.60 -3.85
CA PHE A 156 -5.80 8.83 -5.25
C PHE A 156 -6.92 9.50 -6.07
N LEU A 157 -6.58 9.93 -7.30
CA LEU A 157 -7.45 10.76 -8.17
C LEU A 157 -7.89 12.08 -7.51
N LEU A 158 -7.04 12.66 -6.67
CA LEU A 158 -7.32 13.88 -5.90
C LEU A 158 -7.47 15.15 -6.76
N ASP A 159 -7.01 15.12 -8.02
CA ASP A 159 -7.28 16.20 -8.97
C ASP A 159 -8.74 16.18 -9.48
N ARG A 160 -9.38 15.01 -9.44
CA ARG A 160 -10.81 14.86 -9.75
C ARG A 160 -11.67 15.09 -8.51
N ASN A 161 -11.27 14.54 -7.37
CA ASN A 161 -11.96 14.74 -6.10
C ASN A 161 -10.96 14.89 -4.96
N ILE A 162 -10.71 16.13 -4.54
CA ILE A 162 -9.75 16.46 -3.49
C ILE A 162 -10.16 15.92 -2.10
N ALA A 163 -11.45 15.59 -1.91
CA ALA A 163 -12.00 15.07 -0.66
C ALA A 163 -12.01 13.53 -0.57
N GLN A 164 -11.55 12.83 -1.61
CA GLN A 164 -11.58 11.38 -1.74
C GLN A 164 -10.82 10.69 -0.60
N SER A 165 -11.45 9.70 0.04
CA SER A 165 -10.79 8.72 0.91
C SER A 165 -10.53 7.41 0.14
N ASN A 166 -9.73 6.52 0.74
CA ASN A 166 -9.45 5.19 0.19
C ASN A 166 -9.73 4.09 1.24
N PRO A 167 -10.81 3.29 1.07
CA PRO A 167 -11.15 2.24 2.03
C PRO A 167 -10.04 1.20 2.26
N SER A 168 -9.13 1.01 1.29
CA SER A 168 -8.01 0.09 1.46
C SER A 168 -6.96 0.62 2.45
N GLY A 169 -6.60 1.90 2.35
CA GLY A 169 -5.70 2.55 3.30
C GLY A 169 -6.32 2.63 4.69
N LEU A 170 -7.62 2.91 4.74
CA LEU A 170 -8.36 2.90 5.99
C LEU A 170 -8.39 1.51 6.65
N ALA A 171 -8.59 0.44 5.88
CA ALA A 171 -8.57 -0.93 6.42
C ALA A 171 -7.20 -1.28 7.01
N ALA A 172 -6.10 -0.85 6.38
CA ALA A 172 -4.77 -1.02 6.95
C ALA A 172 -4.64 -0.30 8.30
N LEU A 173 -5.05 0.97 8.40
CA LEU A 173 -5.04 1.73 9.66
C LEU A 173 -5.93 1.09 10.74
N ALA A 174 -7.12 0.66 10.37
CA ALA A 174 -8.09 0.13 11.31
C ALA A 174 -7.70 -1.24 11.87
N LEU A 175 -7.02 -2.07 11.08
CA LEU A 175 -6.72 -3.46 11.42
C LEU A 175 -5.29 -3.70 11.92
N ASP A 176 -4.35 -2.79 11.66
CA ASP A 176 -2.96 -2.95 12.09
C ASP A 176 -2.81 -3.11 13.61
N GLY A 177 -2.16 -4.18 14.05
CA GLY A 177 -1.96 -4.56 15.45
C GLY A 177 -3.18 -5.21 16.12
N ASN A 178 -4.31 -5.35 15.44
CA ASN A 178 -5.50 -5.98 16.03
C ASN A 178 -5.38 -7.51 16.02
N VAL A 179 -5.97 -8.12 17.05
CA VAL A 179 -6.19 -9.57 17.10
C VAL A 179 -7.65 -9.87 16.78
N ILE A 180 -7.86 -10.71 15.78
CA ILE A 180 -9.17 -11.23 15.40
C ILE A 180 -9.27 -12.71 15.76
N GLU A 181 -10.47 -13.17 16.11
CA GLU A 181 -10.67 -14.55 16.55
C GLU A 181 -11.84 -15.19 15.80
N LEU A 182 -11.68 -16.47 15.46
CA LEU A 182 -12.77 -17.35 15.04
C LEU A 182 -12.54 -18.77 15.57
N ASN A 183 -13.58 -19.35 16.19
CA ASN A 183 -13.55 -20.71 16.74
C ASN A 183 -12.40 -20.97 17.73
N GLY A 184 -12.04 -19.96 18.55
CA GLY A 184 -10.96 -20.07 19.53
C GLY A 184 -9.55 -19.97 18.96
N LYS A 185 -9.39 -19.74 17.64
CA LYS A 185 -8.10 -19.49 16.99
C LYS A 185 -7.95 -17.99 16.73
N GLN A 186 -6.83 -17.42 17.17
CA GLN A 186 -6.52 -16.00 17.09
C GLN A 186 -5.55 -15.69 15.95
N ALA A 187 -5.77 -14.59 15.25
CA ALA A 187 -4.85 -14.05 14.27
C ALA A 187 -4.53 -12.58 14.54
N GLU A 188 -3.25 -12.25 14.62
CA GLU A 188 -2.77 -10.86 14.66
C GLU A 188 -2.61 -10.34 13.23
N ILE A 189 -3.09 -9.12 12.97
CA ILE A 189 -2.95 -8.46 11.67
C ILE A 189 -1.88 -7.39 11.79
N ASN A 190 -0.93 -7.33 10.86
CA ASN A 190 -0.07 -6.17 10.65
C ASN A 190 -0.33 -5.61 9.25
N ALA A 191 -0.21 -4.29 9.09
CA ALA A 191 -0.53 -3.63 7.85
C ALA A 191 0.36 -2.44 7.53
N VAL A 192 0.42 -2.11 6.24
CA VAL A 192 1.15 -0.92 5.75
C VAL A 192 0.37 -0.19 4.66
N ILE A 193 0.78 1.05 4.39
CA ILE A 193 0.24 1.90 3.31
C ILE A 193 1.24 2.02 2.16
N VAL A 194 0.83 1.57 0.97
CA VAL A 194 1.62 1.61 -0.26
C VAL A 194 1.26 2.89 -1.06
N PRO A 195 2.24 3.56 -1.69
CA PRO A 195 1.98 4.71 -2.55
C PRO A 195 1.22 4.35 -3.83
N VAL A 196 0.43 5.29 -4.34
CA VAL A 196 -0.17 5.21 -5.69
C VAL A 196 0.73 5.94 -6.68
N ARG A 197 1.93 5.40 -6.92
CA ARG A 197 2.97 5.97 -7.79
C ARG A 197 3.68 4.89 -8.58
N TYR A 198 3.80 5.06 -9.91
CA TYR A 198 4.39 4.05 -10.78
C TYR A 198 5.88 3.87 -10.56
N GLU A 199 6.60 4.97 -10.30
CA GLU A 199 8.05 4.94 -10.12
C GLU A 199 8.45 4.13 -8.88
N ASP A 200 7.74 4.27 -7.76
CA ASP A 200 7.97 3.48 -6.54
C ASP A 200 7.90 1.96 -6.84
N PHE A 201 6.90 1.54 -7.63
CA PHE A 201 6.77 0.14 -8.06
C PHE A 201 7.92 -0.27 -8.98
N ASP A 202 8.30 0.59 -9.91
CA ASP A 202 9.39 0.34 -10.84
C ASP A 202 10.75 0.24 -10.15
N GLN A 203 10.94 0.92 -9.00
CA GLN A 203 12.13 0.81 -8.15
C GLN A 203 12.11 -0.39 -7.19
N GLY A 204 11.03 -1.17 -7.17
CA GLY A 204 10.94 -2.41 -6.39
C GLY A 204 10.44 -2.24 -4.96
N GLU A 205 9.61 -1.23 -4.69
CA GLU A 205 8.95 -1.02 -3.39
C GLU A 205 8.25 -2.29 -2.89
N ILE A 206 7.47 -2.94 -3.76
CA ILE A 206 6.66 -4.12 -3.41
C ILE A 206 7.56 -5.30 -3.06
N GLU A 207 8.61 -5.53 -3.85
CA GLU A 207 9.56 -6.60 -3.61
C GLU A 207 10.36 -6.37 -2.32
N SER A 208 10.80 -5.14 -2.08
CA SER A 208 11.52 -4.74 -0.86
C SER A 208 10.68 -4.90 0.40
N LEU A 209 9.38 -4.58 0.32
CA LEU A 209 8.42 -4.76 1.40
C LEU A 209 8.12 -6.23 1.68
N LEU A 210 7.81 -7.02 0.64
CA LEU A 210 7.24 -8.35 0.81
C LEU A 210 8.28 -9.48 0.93
N ALA A 211 9.48 -9.32 0.37
CA ALA A 211 10.49 -10.38 0.44
C ALA A 211 10.87 -10.75 1.90
N PRO A 212 11.13 -9.78 2.82
CA PRO A 212 11.36 -10.11 4.23
C PRO A 212 10.18 -10.81 4.90
N ILE A 213 8.95 -10.44 4.53
CA ILE A 213 7.72 -11.02 5.09
C ILE A 213 7.58 -12.49 4.69
N TYR A 214 7.79 -12.80 3.41
CA TYR A 214 7.74 -14.18 2.91
C TYR A 214 8.87 -15.06 3.45
N LEU A 215 10.07 -14.50 3.61
CA LEU A 215 11.26 -15.25 4.05
C LEU A 215 11.36 -15.35 5.58
N GLY A 216 10.73 -14.44 6.32
CA GLY A 216 10.79 -14.40 7.78
C GLY A 216 10.10 -15.59 8.46
N GLY A 217 9.18 -16.27 7.76
CA GLY A 217 8.45 -17.43 8.29
C GLY A 217 7.49 -17.11 9.44
N GLN A 218 7.11 -15.84 9.57
CA GLN A 218 6.23 -15.34 10.64
C GLN A 218 4.84 -14.98 10.14
N VAL A 219 4.51 -15.16 8.85
CA VAL A 219 3.22 -14.77 8.28
C VAL A 219 2.57 -15.96 7.62
N ASP A 220 1.29 -16.16 7.94
CA ASP A 220 0.47 -17.28 7.47
C ASP A 220 -0.52 -16.88 6.38
N LEU A 221 -0.73 -15.58 6.13
CA LEU A 221 -1.51 -15.06 5.00
C LEU A 221 -1.06 -13.66 4.62
N VAL A 222 -0.91 -13.40 3.32
CA VAL A 222 -0.66 -12.07 2.74
C VAL A 222 -1.85 -11.66 1.87
N SER A 223 -2.46 -10.50 2.17
CA SER A 223 -3.53 -9.96 1.33
C SER A 223 -3.29 -8.49 1.00
N THR A 224 -3.17 -8.19 -0.28
CA THR A 224 -3.12 -6.80 -0.75
C THR A 224 -4.55 -6.29 -0.91
N VAL A 225 -4.84 -5.06 -0.47
CA VAL A 225 -6.20 -4.49 -0.53
C VAL A 225 -6.18 -3.23 -1.39
N SER A 226 -7.22 -3.04 -2.22
CA SER A 226 -7.38 -1.83 -3.04
C SER A 226 -8.83 -1.43 -3.18
N MET A 227 -9.08 -0.14 -3.42
CA MET A 227 -10.42 0.31 -3.74
C MET A 227 -10.83 -0.17 -5.15
N GLY A 228 -11.96 -0.85 -5.24
CA GLY A 228 -12.41 -1.52 -6.47
C GLY A 228 -13.69 -0.95 -7.05
N ARG A 229 -14.77 -1.75 -7.01
CA ARG A 229 -15.99 -1.55 -7.81
C ARG A 229 -17.24 -1.50 -6.92
N GLU A 230 -18.17 -2.42 -7.06
CA GLU A 230 -19.45 -2.40 -6.33
C GLU A 230 -19.47 -3.35 -5.13
N HIS A 231 -18.76 -4.46 -5.25
CA HIS A 231 -18.68 -5.53 -4.26
C HIS A 231 -17.23 -5.81 -3.88
N PHE A 232 -17.02 -6.73 -2.96
CA PHE A 232 -15.69 -7.28 -2.75
C PHE A 232 -15.36 -8.26 -3.86
N ASP A 233 -14.20 -8.09 -4.49
CA ASP A 233 -13.70 -9.00 -5.51
C ASP A 233 -12.38 -9.60 -5.05
N LEU A 234 -12.34 -10.93 -4.93
CA LEU A 234 -11.14 -11.71 -4.73
C LEU A 234 -10.54 -12.02 -6.10
N GLU A 235 -9.44 -11.36 -6.44
CA GLU A 235 -8.89 -11.35 -7.79
C GLU A 235 -8.07 -12.61 -8.07
N ARG A 236 -8.66 -13.56 -8.81
CA ARG A 236 -8.08 -14.89 -9.05
C ARG A 236 -6.79 -14.82 -9.88
N PHE A 237 -6.83 -14.05 -10.97
CA PHE A 237 -5.76 -14.02 -11.98
C PHE A 237 -5.24 -12.59 -12.24
N PRO A 238 -4.27 -12.11 -11.46
CA PRO A 238 -3.57 -10.86 -11.75
C PRO A 238 -2.67 -10.97 -12.97
N GLY A 239 -2.56 -9.88 -13.74
CA GLY A 239 -1.79 -9.80 -14.97
C GLY A 239 -0.52 -8.97 -14.84
N LYS A 240 0.50 -9.26 -15.65
CA LYS A 240 1.81 -8.60 -15.60
C LYS A 240 1.82 -7.13 -16.03
N ARG A 241 0.86 -6.72 -16.87
CA ARG A 241 0.97 -5.49 -17.67
C ARG A 241 0.16 -4.31 -17.15
N ARG A 242 0.65 -3.10 -17.46
CA ARG A 242 -0.09 -1.84 -17.32
C ARG A 242 -0.80 -1.51 -18.63
N SER A 243 -2.07 -1.10 -18.56
CA SER A 243 -2.92 -0.87 -19.74
C SER A 243 -3.93 0.27 -19.58
N VAL A 244 -3.68 1.17 -18.64
CA VAL A 244 -4.57 2.30 -18.36
C VAL A 244 -3.91 3.65 -18.62
N THR A 245 -4.74 4.59 -19.04
CA THR A 245 -4.39 6.00 -19.24
C THR A 245 -4.71 6.86 -18.01
N ALA A 246 -5.07 6.24 -16.88
CA ALA A 246 -5.23 6.95 -15.62
C ALA A 246 -3.84 7.33 -15.09
N PRO A 247 -3.62 8.58 -14.65
CA PRO A 247 -2.37 8.96 -14.03
C PRO A 247 -2.27 8.45 -12.59
N ASP A 248 -1.04 8.33 -12.11
CA ASP A 248 -0.75 8.13 -10.70
C ASP A 248 -0.86 9.43 -9.88
N ASN A 249 -0.54 9.38 -8.59
CA ASN A 249 -0.64 10.55 -7.72
C ASN A 249 0.33 11.68 -8.10
N LEU A 250 1.39 11.42 -8.87
CA LEU A 250 2.30 12.43 -9.40
C LEU A 250 1.88 12.96 -10.78
N ASN A 251 0.69 12.58 -11.25
CA ASN A 251 0.19 12.87 -12.60
C ASN A 251 1.02 12.23 -13.72
N VAL A 252 1.75 11.15 -13.41
CA VAL A 252 2.52 10.38 -14.37
C VAL A 252 1.63 9.30 -14.98
N LEU A 253 1.66 9.17 -16.30
CA LEU A 253 1.00 8.08 -17.02
C LEU A 253 1.91 6.86 -17.09
N SER A 254 1.34 5.66 -16.98
CA SER A 254 2.12 4.42 -17.17
C SER A 254 2.74 4.32 -18.56
N GLY A 255 2.04 4.84 -19.58
CA GLY A 255 2.36 4.65 -21.00
C GLY A 255 1.66 3.44 -21.64
N GLY A 256 0.93 2.64 -20.87
CA GLY A 256 0.16 1.50 -21.39
C GLY A 256 -1.27 1.88 -21.80
N THR A 257 -1.79 1.18 -22.81
CA THR A 257 -3.21 1.25 -23.22
C THR A 257 -3.80 -0.15 -23.32
N LYS A 258 -5.10 -0.27 -23.56
CA LYS A 258 -5.73 -1.57 -23.77
C LYS A 258 -5.23 -2.24 -25.06
N GLU A 259 -4.93 -1.43 -26.07
CA GLU A 259 -4.47 -1.84 -27.38
C GLU A 259 -2.96 -2.12 -27.39
N ALA A 260 -2.20 -1.44 -26.54
CA ALA A 260 -0.76 -1.61 -26.38
C ALA A 260 -0.38 -1.66 -24.88
N PRO A 261 -0.63 -2.80 -24.21
CA PRO A 261 -0.28 -2.98 -22.80
C PRO A 261 1.24 -3.15 -22.65
N ILE A 262 1.81 -2.46 -21.66
CA ILE A 262 3.26 -2.44 -21.42
C ILE A 262 3.64 -3.30 -20.21
N ILE A 263 4.88 -3.77 -20.18
CA ILE A 263 5.46 -4.44 -19.01
C ILE A 263 6.14 -3.36 -18.16
N SER A 264 5.88 -3.36 -16.85
CA SER A 264 6.54 -2.44 -15.90
C SER A 264 7.99 -2.85 -15.64
N LYS A 265 8.71 -2.06 -14.83
CA LYS A 265 10.12 -2.31 -14.52
C LYS A 265 10.31 -2.84 -13.11
N LEU A 266 11.48 -3.40 -12.83
CA LEU A 266 11.95 -3.70 -11.48
C LEU A 266 13.43 -3.38 -11.40
N ALA A 267 13.76 -2.33 -10.64
CA ALA A 267 15.12 -1.81 -10.47
C ALA A 267 15.81 -1.51 -11.83
N GLY A 268 15.07 -0.90 -12.76
CA GLY A 268 15.56 -0.52 -14.08
C GLY A 268 15.40 -1.57 -15.18
N GLU A 269 15.21 -2.84 -14.81
CA GLU A 269 15.03 -3.96 -15.75
C GLU A 269 13.56 -4.23 -16.07
N ILE A 270 13.27 -4.87 -17.21
CA ILE A 270 11.91 -5.31 -17.52
C ILE A 270 11.45 -6.35 -16.50
N LEU A 271 10.24 -6.20 -15.97
CA LEU A 271 9.67 -7.13 -15.02
C LEU A 271 9.54 -8.54 -15.64
N SER A 272 10.35 -9.47 -15.14
CA SER A 272 10.32 -10.88 -15.54
C SER A 272 9.07 -11.59 -14.98
N GLY A 273 8.69 -12.72 -15.58
CA GLY A 273 7.61 -13.59 -15.11
C GLY A 273 6.53 -13.83 -16.16
N ASP A 274 5.64 -14.78 -15.84
CA ASP A 274 4.52 -15.17 -16.69
C ASP A 274 3.50 -14.03 -16.85
N GLU A 275 2.70 -14.04 -17.91
CA GLU A 275 1.71 -12.99 -18.17
C GLU A 275 0.61 -12.93 -17.10
N PHE A 276 0.29 -14.07 -16.49
CA PHE A 276 -0.68 -14.18 -15.41
C PHE A 276 -0.14 -15.05 -14.28
N VAL A 277 -0.61 -14.77 -13.07
CA VAL A 277 -0.38 -15.60 -11.88
C VAL A 277 -1.72 -15.93 -11.26
N GLU A 278 -1.79 -17.02 -10.49
CA GLU A 278 -3.01 -17.40 -9.75
C GLU A 278 -2.79 -17.19 -8.26
N PHE A 279 -3.75 -16.54 -7.61
CA PHE A 279 -3.70 -16.32 -6.17
C PHE A 279 -3.89 -17.63 -5.37
N SER A 280 -3.67 -17.59 -4.07
CA SER A 280 -3.81 -18.77 -3.19
C SER A 280 -4.63 -18.51 -1.93
N LEU A 281 -5.42 -17.41 -1.91
CA LEU A 281 -6.31 -17.10 -0.79
C LEU A 281 -7.40 -18.17 -0.60
N PRO A 282 -7.84 -18.43 0.64
CA PRO A 282 -8.91 -19.39 0.94
C PRO A 282 -10.30 -18.83 0.60
N VAL A 283 -10.57 -18.67 -0.70
CA VAL A 283 -11.78 -18.02 -1.24
C VAL A 283 -13.09 -18.54 -0.62
N ALA A 284 -13.24 -19.87 -0.54
CA ALA A 284 -14.48 -20.49 -0.07
C ALA A 284 -14.74 -20.21 1.42
N ALA A 285 -13.69 -19.96 2.20
CA ALA A 285 -13.81 -19.53 3.58
C ALA A 285 -14.17 -18.05 3.64
N MET A 286 -13.39 -17.19 2.95
CA MET A 286 -13.62 -15.73 2.93
C MET A 286 -15.02 -15.35 2.43
N GLN A 287 -15.59 -16.10 1.48
CA GLN A 287 -16.95 -15.90 0.98
C GLN A 287 -18.06 -16.12 2.02
N LYS A 288 -17.76 -16.78 3.15
CA LYS A 288 -18.71 -16.97 4.25
C LYS A 288 -18.90 -15.70 5.08
N ALA A 289 -18.05 -14.69 4.88
CA ALA A 289 -18.12 -13.42 5.59
C ALA A 289 -19.52 -12.79 5.44
N LYS A 290 -20.01 -12.23 6.54
CA LYS A 290 -21.27 -11.49 6.57
C LYS A 290 -20.99 -10.00 6.42
N GLY A 291 -21.87 -9.30 5.73
CA GLY A 291 -21.78 -7.86 5.51
C GLY A 291 -22.74 -7.41 4.42
N GLN A 292 -22.67 -6.13 4.05
CA GLN A 292 -23.58 -5.50 3.10
C GLN A 292 -23.28 -5.87 1.64
N TYR A 293 -22.04 -6.24 1.35
CA TYR A 293 -21.55 -6.43 -0.01
C TYR A 293 -21.37 -7.92 -0.32
N GLN A 294 -21.52 -8.31 -1.58
CA GLN A 294 -21.14 -9.65 -2.01
C GLN A 294 -19.62 -9.82 -1.94
N VAL A 295 -19.14 -11.04 -1.68
CA VAL A 295 -17.74 -11.43 -1.82
C VAL A 295 -17.61 -12.35 -3.04
N ASN A 296 -17.08 -11.81 -4.13
CA ASN A 296 -16.96 -12.50 -5.39
C ASN A 296 -15.61 -13.20 -5.52
N ASP A 297 -15.64 -14.36 -6.14
CA ASP A 297 -14.46 -14.94 -6.77
C ASP A 297 -14.35 -14.38 -8.20
N ASN A 298 -13.50 -13.38 -8.41
CA ASN A 298 -13.41 -12.72 -9.71
C ASN A 298 -12.38 -13.42 -10.62
N LEU A 299 -12.90 -14.15 -11.60
CA LEU A 299 -12.12 -14.84 -12.62
C LEU A 299 -11.85 -13.99 -13.87
N LYS A 300 -12.45 -12.80 -13.96
CA LYS A 300 -12.44 -12.00 -15.19
C LYS A 300 -11.03 -11.49 -15.51
N VAL A 301 -10.59 -11.68 -16.75
CA VAL A 301 -9.34 -11.11 -17.29
C VAL A 301 -9.58 -10.57 -18.70
N VAL A 302 -8.63 -9.79 -19.23
CA VAL A 302 -8.63 -9.35 -20.63
C VAL A 302 -7.27 -9.65 -21.25
N THR A 303 -7.28 -10.17 -22.47
CA THR A 303 -6.09 -10.54 -23.25
C THR A 303 -6.09 -9.86 -24.61
N LEU A 304 -4.91 -9.68 -25.22
CA LEU A 304 -4.83 -9.12 -26.57
C LEU A 304 -5.45 -10.04 -27.62
N GLU A 305 -5.29 -11.34 -27.44
CA GLU A 305 -5.64 -12.34 -28.44
C GLU A 305 -7.13 -12.70 -28.41
N LYS A 306 -7.76 -12.71 -27.21
CA LYS A 306 -9.14 -13.18 -27.03
C LYS A 306 -10.08 -12.15 -26.40
N GLY A 307 -9.58 -10.96 -26.05
CA GLY A 307 -10.37 -9.99 -25.32
C GLY A 307 -10.74 -10.49 -23.92
N GLU A 308 -11.97 -10.24 -23.50
CA GLU A 308 -12.47 -10.59 -22.16
C GLU A 308 -12.71 -12.09 -21.99
N LEU A 309 -12.24 -12.65 -20.87
CA LEU A 309 -12.34 -14.08 -20.53
C LEU A 309 -12.71 -14.26 -19.05
N GLN A 310 -13.22 -15.46 -18.70
CA GLN A 310 -13.40 -15.94 -17.33
C GLN A 310 -12.83 -17.36 -17.18
N PRO A 311 -11.49 -17.52 -17.30
CA PRO A 311 -10.81 -18.82 -17.20
C PRO A 311 -11.15 -19.54 -15.89
N LYS A 312 -11.22 -20.87 -15.92
CA LYS A 312 -11.41 -21.70 -14.72
C LYS A 312 -10.10 -22.18 -14.12
N SER A 313 -9.02 -22.16 -14.88
CA SER A 313 -7.66 -22.46 -14.41
C SER A 313 -6.61 -21.57 -15.08
N LEU A 314 -5.46 -21.40 -14.42
CA LEU A 314 -4.33 -20.64 -14.97
C LEU A 314 -3.86 -21.17 -16.34
N SER A 315 -3.94 -22.49 -16.56
CA SER A 315 -3.54 -23.12 -17.82
C SER A 315 -4.33 -22.65 -19.05
N GLU A 316 -5.57 -22.17 -18.88
CA GLU A 316 -6.36 -21.61 -19.99
C GLU A 316 -5.81 -20.27 -20.51
N LEU A 317 -4.93 -19.63 -19.71
CA LEU A 317 -4.27 -18.37 -20.04
C LEU A 317 -2.88 -18.57 -20.67
N ASN A 318 -2.42 -19.81 -20.83
CA ASN A 318 -1.12 -20.10 -21.42
C ASN A 318 -1.00 -19.54 -22.84
N GLY A 319 0.07 -18.78 -23.09
CA GLY A 319 0.35 -18.15 -24.37
C GLY A 319 -0.49 -16.91 -24.69
N LEU A 320 -1.31 -16.41 -23.74
CA LEU A 320 -2.06 -15.17 -23.90
C LEU A 320 -1.33 -13.99 -23.26
N THR A 321 -1.44 -12.82 -23.87
CA THR A 321 -0.83 -11.58 -23.40
C THR A 321 -1.81 -10.80 -22.53
N ALA A 322 -1.40 -10.42 -21.32
CA ALA A 322 -2.27 -9.72 -20.39
C ALA A 322 -2.56 -8.29 -20.85
N VAL A 323 -3.84 -7.95 -21.05
CA VAL A 323 -4.25 -6.53 -21.07
C VAL A 323 -4.61 -6.11 -19.65
N SER A 324 -5.39 -6.91 -18.94
CA SER A 324 -5.69 -6.69 -17.53
C SER A 324 -5.92 -8.03 -16.83
N GLY A 325 -5.44 -8.15 -15.58
CA GLY A 325 -5.91 -9.20 -14.69
C GLY A 325 -7.26 -8.85 -14.06
N GLY A 326 -7.68 -9.64 -13.06
CA GLY A 326 -8.91 -9.37 -12.30
C GLY A 326 -8.96 -7.97 -11.70
N GLY A 327 -7.80 -7.49 -11.22
CA GLY A 327 -7.66 -6.15 -10.67
C GLY A 327 -7.62 -5.01 -11.68
N GLY A 328 -7.77 -5.28 -12.99
CA GLY A 328 -7.65 -4.26 -14.05
C GLY A 328 -6.21 -4.11 -14.56
N GLY A 329 -5.89 -2.92 -15.11
CA GLY A 329 -4.59 -2.61 -15.72
C GLY A 329 -3.79 -1.52 -14.99
N TYR A 330 -4.16 -1.24 -13.74
CA TYR A 330 -3.59 -0.19 -12.90
C TYR A 330 -2.76 -0.76 -11.72
N LEU A 331 -2.35 0.08 -10.78
CA LEU A 331 -1.48 -0.30 -9.65
C LEU A 331 -2.07 -1.36 -8.71
N SER A 332 -3.41 -1.46 -8.60
CA SER A 332 -4.05 -2.50 -7.80
C SER A 332 -3.85 -3.90 -8.37
N ASN A 333 -3.96 -4.06 -9.70
CA ASN A 333 -3.55 -5.28 -10.37
C ASN A 333 -2.05 -5.53 -10.23
N GLU A 334 -1.23 -4.49 -10.36
CA GLU A 334 0.23 -4.64 -10.31
C GLU A 334 0.73 -5.10 -8.94
N ILE A 335 0.24 -4.55 -7.83
CA ILE A 335 0.65 -5.03 -6.49
C ILE A 335 0.23 -6.49 -6.29
N SER A 336 -0.94 -6.86 -6.80
CA SER A 336 -1.44 -8.24 -6.74
C SER A 336 -0.57 -9.18 -7.57
N TYR A 337 -0.16 -8.77 -8.77
CA TYR A 337 0.72 -9.55 -9.62
C TYR A 337 2.11 -9.69 -8.99
N ARG A 338 2.70 -8.59 -8.51
CA ARG A 338 4.04 -8.57 -7.92
C ARG A 338 4.11 -9.39 -6.64
N SER A 339 3.09 -9.35 -5.77
CA SER A 339 3.05 -10.13 -4.54
C SER A 339 3.02 -11.64 -4.81
N ILE A 340 2.11 -12.10 -5.67
CA ILE A 340 1.99 -13.53 -6.02
C ILE A 340 3.19 -13.99 -6.85
N ARG A 341 3.67 -13.18 -7.80
CA ARG A 341 4.89 -13.50 -8.56
C ARG A 341 6.07 -13.70 -7.63
N LEU A 342 6.28 -12.80 -6.65
CA LEU A 342 7.35 -12.92 -5.67
C LEU A 342 7.16 -14.17 -4.79
N GLN A 343 5.95 -14.42 -4.31
CA GLN A 343 5.62 -15.64 -3.55
C GLN A 343 5.98 -16.91 -4.34
N ASN A 344 5.66 -16.96 -5.62
CA ASN A 344 6.03 -18.06 -6.51
C ASN A 344 7.55 -18.18 -6.71
N GLN A 345 8.24 -17.06 -6.94
CA GLN A 345 9.70 -17.02 -7.12
C GLN A 345 10.46 -17.48 -5.88
N LEU A 346 9.96 -17.16 -4.68
CA LEU A 346 10.53 -17.58 -3.41
C LEU A 346 10.10 -19.00 -3.00
N GLY A 347 9.15 -19.61 -3.72
CA GLY A 347 8.66 -20.97 -3.44
C GLY A 347 7.91 -21.12 -2.12
N THR A 348 7.49 -20.01 -1.48
CA THR A 348 6.75 -20.05 -0.22
C THR A 348 5.31 -20.50 -0.44
N LYS A 349 4.68 -21.08 0.61
CA LYS A 349 3.31 -21.59 0.58
C LYS A 349 2.30 -20.67 1.26
N VAL A 350 2.74 -19.50 1.74
CA VAL A 350 1.87 -18.50 2.36
C VAL A 350 0.77 -18.09 1.38
N PRO A 351 -0.51 -18.38 1.68
CA PRO A 351 -1.66 -17.89 0.93
C PRO A 351 -1.53 -16.41 0.62
N THR A 352 -1.50 -16.07 -0.67
CA THR A 352 -1.30 -14.70 -1.16
C THR A 352 -2.40 -14.34 -2.15
N GLY A 353 -2.96 -13.15 -2.04
CA GLY A 353 -3.83 -12.61 -3.08
C GLY A 353 -4.24 -11.18 -2.86
N HIS A 354 -5.37 -10.82 -3.46
CA HIS A 354 -5.84 -9.45 -3.51
C HIS A 354 -7.33 -9.33 -3.30
N ILE A 355 -7.71 -8.32 -2.50
CA ILE A 355 -9.09 -7.94 -2.23
C ILE A 355 -9.31 -6.55 -2.83
N HIS A 356 -10.18 -6.48 -3.84
CA HIS A 356 -10.80 -5.21 -4.21
C HIS A 356 -12.01 -4.95 -3.32
N THR A 357 -12.11 -3.74 -2.76
CA THR A 357 -13.26 -3.30 -1.95
C THR A 357 -14.35 -2.71 -2.84
N PRO A 358 -15.59 -2.56 -2.33
CA PRO A 358 -16.53 -1.58 -2.86
C PRO A 358 -15.88 -0.19 -2.92
N ARG A 359 -16.19 0.57 -3.98
CA ARG A 359 -15.70 1.93 -4.19
C ARG A 359 -16.57 2.92 -3.44
N ILE A 360 -15.96 4.02 -3.07
CA ILE A 360 -16.65 5.19 -2.53
C ILE A 360 -16.47 6.38 -3.49
N LYS A 361 -17.49 7.25 -3.55
CA LYS A 361 -17.45 8.45 -4.41
C LYS A 361 -16.76 9.63 -3.73
N THR A 362 -16.86 9.70 -2.41
CA THR A 362 -16.30 10.71 -1.52
C THR A 362 -16.17 10.09 -0.13
N PHE A 363 -15.55 10.79 0.81
CA PHE A 363 -15.54 10.38 2.21
C PHE A 363 -16.97 10.17 2.75
N ASP A 364 -17.20 8.97 3.29
CA ASP A 364 -18.44 8.59 3.96
C ASP A 364 -18.10 7.62 5.08
N ASP A 365 -18.23 8.10 6.32
CA ASP A 365 -17.81 7.39 7.54
C ASP A 365 -18.53 6.04 7.71
N ALA A 366 -19.85 6.01 7.49
CA ALA A 366 -20.65 4.80 7.66
C ALA A 366 -20.31 3.73 6.61
N THR A 367 -20.16 4.14 5.35
CA THR A 367 -19.75 3.26 4.24
C THR A 367 -18.35 2.73 4.47
N ASN A 368 -17.41 3.60 4.85
CA ASN A 368 -16.04 3.22 5.20
C ASN A 368 -16.02 2.17 6.31
N LYS A 369 -16.75 2.41 7.39
CA LYS A 369 -16.88 1.45 8.51
C LYS A 369 -17.47 0.12 8.07
N ALA A 370 -18.51 0.13 7.23
CA ALA A 370 -19.11 -1.10 6.72
C ALA A 370 -18.11 -1.91 5.86
N ILE A 371 -17.30 -1.24 5.04
CA ILE A 371 -16.27 -1.88 4.22
C ILE A 371 -15.18 -2.50 5.10
N VAL A 372 -14.63 -1.74 6.06
CA VAL A 372 -13.56 -2.24 6.96
C VAL A 372 -14.05 -3.44 7.78
N ASN A 373 -15.23 -3.36 8.38
CA ASN A 373 -15.80 -4.46 9.16
C ASN A 373 -15.96 -5.73 8.32
N GLN A 374 -16.32 -5.58 7.04
CA GLN A 374 -16.47 -6.73 6.16
C GLN A 374 -15.13 -7.31 5.71
N ILE A 375 -14.08 -6.49 5.54
CA ILE A 375 -12.70 -6.99 5.34
C ILE A 375 -12.27 -7.81 6.56
N GLU A 376 -12.48 -7.29 7.77
CA GLU A 376 -12.19 -8.02 9.01
C GLU A 376 -12.94 -9.37 9.05
N ALA A 377 -14.23 -9.37 8.69
CA ALA A 377 -15.03 -10.59 8.62
C ALA A 377 -14.50 -11.59 7.59
N MET A 378 -14.02 -11.14 6.44
CA MET A 378 -13.37 -11.98 5.43
C MET A 378 -12.08 -12.62 5.96
N LEU A 379 -11.21 -11.83 6.60
CA LEU A 379 -9.98 -12.32 7.20
C LEU A 379 -10.26 -13.30 8.36
N LYS A 380 -11.27 -13.01 9.20
CA LYS A 380 -11.73 -13.92 10.26
C LYS A 380 -12.11 -15.29 9.73
N GLN A 381 -12.82 -15.36 8.61
CA GLN A 381 -13.21 -16.65 8.02
C GLN A 381 -12.02 -17.45 7.48
N ALA A 382 -10.90 -16.80 7.14
CA ALA A 382 -9.69 -17.48 6.67
C ALA A 382 -8.94 -18.21 7.80
N ILE A 383 -9.02 -17.73 9.04
CA ILE A 383 -8.25 -18.22 10.20
C ILE A 383 -8.25 -19.76 10.36
N PRO A 384 -9.38 -20.47 10.26
CA PRO A 384 -9.39 -21.92 10.50
C PRO A 384 -8.74 -22.77 9.40
N VAL A 385 -8.43 -22.18 8.25
CA VAL A 385 -7.95 -22.90 7.04
C VAL A 385 -6.57 -22.45 6.56
N ILE A 386 -5.99 -21.46 7.21
CA ILE A 386 -4.57 -21.10 7.13
C ILE A 386 -3.87 -21.62 8.37
#